data_AF-A0AAW1MCZ3-F1
#
_entry.id   AF-A0AAW1MCZ3-F1
#
_cell.length_a   1.000
_cell.length_b   1.000
_cell.length_c   1.000
_cell.angle_alpha   90.00
_cell.angle_beta   90.00
_cell.angle_gamma   90.00
#
_symmetry.space_group_name_H-M   'P 1'
#
loop_
_entity.id
_entity.type
_entity.pdbx_description
1 polymer ?
#
loop_
_entity_poly.entity_id
_entity_poly.type
_entity_poly.pdbx_seq_one_letter_code
_entity_poly.pdbx_strand_id
1 'polypeptide(L)'
;MEQVYRSQLKNRSQKSTESLQEYQAEVFRLTRCAYPTVPDEVNESLAIDKFLDGLRDIETQQAVKLARPKTLKEALSQALEFKAVKQSIRSQARDGEEKVIAYFSKVLSKPERSLNLASRSDRPADDLSKVTLVSRRIVKFATNAHLLYYDQVSFH
;
A
#
# COMPACT_ATOMS: atom_id res chain seq x y z
N MET A 1 20.95 -8.53 35.11
CA MET A 1 20.38 -9.03 33.84
C MET A 1 19.11 -8.28 33.43
N GLU A 2 18.16 -8.03 34.35
CA GLU A 2 16.91 -7.30 34.04
C GLU A 2 17.12 -5.93 33.37
N GLN A 3 18.08 -5.12 33.84
CA GLN A 3 18.38 -3.81 33.24
C GLN A 3 18.76 -3.90 31.75
N VAL A 4 19.44 -4.98 31.33
CA VAL A 4 19.79 -5.19 29.92
C VAL A 4 18.54 -5.44 29.09
N TYR A 5 17.64 -6.31 29.57
CA TYR A 5 16.38 -6.59 28.89
C TYR A 5 15.47 -5.36 28.84
N ARG A 6 15.43 -4.54 29.89
CA ARG A 6 14.70 -3.26 29.88
C ARG A 6 15.23 -2.30 28.83
N SER A 7 16.56 -2.22 28.68
CA SER A 7 17.21 -1.41 27.64
C SER A 7 16.91 -1.95 26.23
N GLN A 8 17.00 -3.27 26.04
CA GLN A 8 16.65 -3.92 24.77
C GLN A 8 15.19 -3.69 24.40
N LEU A 9 14.26 -3.87 25.35
CA LEU A 9 12.83 -3.63 25.16
C LEU A 9 12.57 -2.16 24.79
N LYS A 10 13.18 -1.20 25.51
CA LYS A 10 13.03 0.23 25.24
C LYS A 10 13.40 0.58 23.80
N ASN A 11 14.55 0.10 23.33
CA ASN A 11 15.07 0.39 21.99
C ASN A 11 14.47 -0.50 20.89
N ARG A 12 13.56 -1.41 21.23
CA ARG A 12 12.98 -2.34 20.28
C ARG A 12 11.95 -1.67 19.37
N SER A 13 12.12 -1.81 18.06
CA SER A 13 11.11 -1.49 17.04
C SER A 13 11.16 -2.55 15.94
N GLN A 14 10.05 -2.76 15.22
CA GLN A 14 9.95 -3.75 14.14
C GLN A 14 11.00 -3.47 13.06
N LYS A 15 11.81 -4.48 12.72
CA LYS A 15 12.82 -4.36 11.65
C LYS A 15 12.18 -4.46 10.27
N SER A 16 12.90 -3.98 9.25
CA SER A 16 12.38 -3.99 7.87
C SER A 16 12.15 -5.40 7.31
N THR A 17 13.02 -6.34 7.69
CA THR A 17 13.01 -7.76 7.28
C THR A 17 12.15 -8.64 8.19
N GLU A 18 11.59 -8.09 9.26
CA GLU A 18 10.92 -8.85 10.31
C GLU A 18 9.40 -8.87 10.11
N SER A 19 8.82 -10.07 10.24
CA SER A 19 7.38 -10.27 10.22
C SER A 19 6.71 -9.74 11.51
N LEU A 20 5.39 -9.50 11.46
CA LEU A 20 4.65 -9.04 12.63
C LEU A 20 4.69 -10.09 13.76
N GLN A 21 4.67 -11.37 13.39
CA GLN A 21 4.71 -12.50 14.32
C GLN A 21 6.06 -12.61 15.03
N GLU A 22 7.17 -12.53 14.30
CA GLU A 22 8.52 -12.52 14.88
C GLU A 22 8.71 -11.32 15.81
N TYR A 23 8.23 -10.15 15.39
CA TYR A 23 8.29 -8.95 16.20
C TYR A 23 7.50 -9.11 17.51
N GLN A 24 6.25 -9.59 17.42
CA GLN A 24 5.39 -9.84 18.57
C GLN A 24 6.02 -10.85 19.55
N ALA A 25 6.55 -11.96 19.03
CA ALA A 25 7.19 -12.99 19.85
C ALA A 25 8.41 -12.43 20.61
N GLU A 26 9.21 -11.61 19.95
CA GLU A 26 10.39 -11.00 20.58
C GLU A 26 10.00 -9.94 21.63
N VAL A 27 8.96 -9.12 21.38
CA VAL A 27 8.43 -8.18 22.39
C VAL A 27 7.91 -8.95 23.61
N PHE A 28 7.16 -10.02 23.41
CA PHE A 28 6.66 -10.87 24.49
C PHE A 28 7.82 -11.41 25.34
N ARG A 29 8.83 -12.00 24.68
CA ARG A 29 10.02 -12.55 25.35
C ARG A 29 10.77 -11.48 26.12
N LEU A 30 11.05 -10.34 25.50
CA LEU A 30 11.77 -9.23 26.14
C LEU A 30 11.01 -8.67 27.33
N THR A 31 9.68 -8.55 27.26
CA THR A 31 8.86 -8.00 28.34
C THR A 31 8.86 -8.93 29.56
N ARG A 32 8.75 -10.25 29.34
CA ARG A 32 8.86 -11.26 30.42
C ARG A 32 10.24 -11.30 31.05
N CYS A 33 11.31 -11.14 30.26
CA CYS A 33 12.68 -11.08 30.79
C CYS A 33 13.01 -9.75 31.50
N ALA A 34 12.38 -8.64 31.10
CA ALA A 34 12.61 -7.32 31.66
C ALA A 34 11.89 -7.09 32.99
N TYR A 35 10.74 -7.76 33.18
CA TYR A 35 9.85 -7.59 34.33
C TYR A 35 9.30 -8.95 34.84
N PRO A 36 10.17 -9.84 35.35
CA PRO A 36 9.76 -11.18 35.77
C PRO A 36 8.91 -11.22 37.05
N THR A 37 8.96 -10.17 37.88
CA THR A 37 8.25 -10.08 39.16
C THR A 37 6.93 -9.31 39.08
N VAL A 38 6.64 -8.71 37.92
CA VAL A 38 5.45 -7.89 37.70
C VAL A 38 4.27 -8.81 37.36
N PRO A 39 3.05 -8.51 37.86
CA PRO A 39 1.86 -9.30 37.51
C PRO A 39 1.65 -9.41 36.00
N ASP A 40 1.13 -10.56 35.59
CA ASP A 40 0.91 -10.89 34.17
C ASP A 40 0.09 -9.84 33.43
N GLU A 41 -0.95 -9.28 34.04
CA GLU A 41 -1.79 -8.24 33.46
C GLU A 41 -1.00 -6.96 33.14
N VAL A 42 -0.11 -6.53 34.05
CA VAL A 42 0.73 -5.36 33.84
C VAL A 42 1.80 -5.66 32.79
N ASN A 43 2.37 -6.87 32.80
CA ASN A 43 3.32 -7.31 31.78
C ASN A 43 2.68 -7.32 30.38
N GLU A 44 1.43 -7.80 30.29
CA GLU A 44 0.65 -7.83 29.05
C GLU A 44 0.40 -6.42 28.52
N SER A 45 -0.02 -5.48 29.38
CA SER A 45 -0.19 -4.07 28.99
C SER A 45 1.11 -3.46 28.47
N LEU A 46 2.23 -3.69 29.17
CA LEU A 46 3.55 -3.20 28.72
C LEU A 46 3.94 -3.79 27.36
N ALA A 47 3.64 -5.06 27.13
CA ALA A 47 3.95 -5.73 25.88
C ALA A 47 3.07 -5.19 24.72
N ILE A 48 1.78 -4.94 24.98
CA ILE A 48 0.87 -4.31 24.01
C ILE A 48 1.38 -2.93 23.63
N ASP A 49 1.63 -2.06 24.62
CA ASP A 49 2.12 -0.69 24.37
C ASP A 49 3.42 -0.73 23.56
N LYS A 50 4.35 -1.59 23.96
CA LYS A 50 5.63 -1.72 23.28
C LYS A 50 5.50 -2.24 21.85
N PHE A 51 4.62 -3.22 21.63
CA PHE A 51 4.33 -3.76 20.30
C PHE A 51 3.75 -2.67 19.41
N LEU A 52 2.70 -1.96 19.87
CA LEU A 52 2.06 -0.90 19.11
C LEU A 52 3.03 0.23 18.79
N ASP A 53 3.80 0.72 19.77
CA ASP A 53 4.73 1.83 19.57
C ASP A 53 5.90 1.51 18.65
N GLY A 54 6.30 0.24 18.56
CA GLY A 54 7.39 -0.17 17.67
C GLY A 54 6.95 -0.73 16.32
N LEU A 55 5.65 -0.74 15.99
CA LEU A 55 5.18 -1.09 14.64
C LEU A 55 5.74 -0.12 13.59
N ARG A 56 6.22 -0.68 12.46
CA ARG A 56 6.81 0.11 11.38
C ARG A 56 5.76 0.84 10.53
N ASP A 57 4.63 0.19 10.26
CA ASP A 57 3.57 0.76 9.42
C ASP A 57 2.64 1.63 10.29
N ILE A 58 2.73 2.95 10.12
CA ILE A 58 2.00 3.94 10.92
C ILE A 58 0.49 3.74 10.79
N GLU A 59 -0.01 3.43 9.60
CA GLU A 59 -1.44 3.16 9.39
C GLU A 59 -1.91 1.93 10.17
N THR A 60 -1.15 0.83 10.11
CA THR A 60 -1.44 -0.37 10.91
C THR A 60 -1.38 -0.05 12.41
N GLN A 61 -0.38 0.71 12.85
CA GLN A 61 -0.27 1.14 14.25
C GLN A 61 -1.50 1.91 14.71
N GLN A 62 -1.95 2.91 13.94
CA GLN A 62 -3.13 3.72 14.27
C GLN A 62 -4.40 2.86 14.31
N ALA A 63 -4.59 2.00 13.31
CA ALA A 63 -5.76 1.12 13.24
C ALA A 63 -5.86 0.20 14.46
N VAL A 64 -4.75 -0.42 14.86
CA VAL A 64 -4.73 -1.32 16.03
C VAL A 64 -4.88 -0.55 17.34
N LYS A 65 -4.28 0.65 17.48
CA LYS A 65 -4.49 1.53 18.64
C LYS A 65 -5.98 1.89 18.81
N LEU A 66 -6.70 2.16 17.71
CA LEU A 66 -8.14 2.43 17.72
C LEU A 66 -8.98 1.20 18.09
N ALA A 67 -8.54 0.00 17.70
CA ALA A 67 -9.20 -1.25 18.03
C ALA A 67 -9.06 -1.65 19.52
N ARG A 68 -8.12 -1.03 20.26
CA ARG A 68 -7.93 -1.18 21.72
C ARG A 68 -7.80 -2.66 22.16
N PRO A 69 -6.80 -3.39 21.62
CA PRO A 69 -6.61 -4.79 21.97
C PRO A 69 -6.40 -4.98 23.48
N LYS A 70 -6.95 -6.07 24.01
CA LYS A 70 -6.81 -6.46 25.42
C LYS A 70 -5.67 -7.42 25.67
N THR A 71 -5.20 -8.08 24.61
CA THR A 71 -4.06 -9.00 24.66
C THR A 71 -3.10 -8.72 23.52
N LEU A 72 -1.83 -9.06 23.71
CA LEU A 72 -0.79 -8.94 22.69
C LEU A 72 -1.11 -9.82 21.47
N LYS A 73 -1.75 -10.97 21.69
CA LYS A 73 -2.24 -11.85 20.62
C LYS A 73 -3.33 -11.18 19.79
N GLU A 74 -4.28 -10.51 20.44
CA GLU A 74 -5.33 -9.75 19.76
C GLU A 74 -4.74 -8.59 18.95
N ALA A 75 -3.76 -7.87 19.52
CA ALA A 75 -3.05 -6.81 18.79
C ALA A 75 -2.38 -7.33 17.51
N LEU A 76 -1.78 -8.53 17.56
CA LEU A 76 -1.21 -9.19 16.38
C LEU A 76 -2.27 -9.58 15.36
N SER A 77 -3.37 -10.20 15.79
CA SER A 77 -4.48 -10.57 14.91
C SER A 77 -5.05 -9.35 14.18
N GLN A 78 -5.36 -8.28 14.91
CA GLN A 78 -5.87 -7.03 14.34
C GLN A 78 -4.86 -6.40 13.36
N ALA A 79 -3.56 -6.43 13.68
CA ALA A 79 -2.52 -5.93 12.78
C ALA A 79 -2.45 -6.73 11.47
N LEU A 80 -2.57 -8.06 11.55
CA LEU A 80 -2.56 -8.94 10.38
C LEU A 80 -3.81 -8.74 9.51
N GLU A 81 -4.98 -8.66 10.13
CA GLU A 81 -6.25 -8.39 9.45
C GLU A 81 -6.22 -7.06 8.71
N PHE A 82 -5.80 -5.99 9.38
CA PHE A 82 -5.67 -4.67 8.75
C PHE A 82 -4.70 -4.71 7.57
N LYS A 83 -3.54 -5.36 7.73
CA LYS A 83 -2.55 -5.49 6.65
C LYS A 83 -3.11 -6.26 5.46
N ALA A 84 -3.91 -7.31 5.69
CA ALA A 84 -4.55 -8.09 4.65
C ALA A 84 -5.62 -7.27 3.89
N VAL A 85 -6.46 -6.52 4.61
CA VAL A 85 -7.47 -5.63 4.03
C VAL A 85 -6.81 -4.51 3.22
N LYS A 86 -5.78 -3.87 3.77
CA LYS A 86 -5.01 -2.83 3.07
C LYS A 86 -4.39 -3.37 1.77
N GLN A 87 -3.87 -4.60 1.80
CA GLN A 87 -3.31 -5.23 0.61
C GLN A 87 -4.38 -5.57 -0.43
N SER A 88 -5.56 -6.05 0.00
CA SER A 88 -6.65 -6.40 -0.93
C SER A 88 -7.25 -5.17 -1.61
N ILE A 89 -7.41 -4.06 -0.89
CA ILE A 89 -7.85 -2.77 -1.46
C ILE A 89 -6.84 -2.28 -2.50
N ARG A 90 -5.53 -2.36 -2.19
CA ARG A 90 -4.47 -1.98 -3.12
C ARG A 90 -4.45 -2.84 -4.38
N SER A 91 -4.71 -4.15 -4.28
CA SER A 91 -4.81 -5.00 -5.48
C SER A 91 -6.05 -4.67 -6.30
N GLN A 92 -7.20 -4.41 -5.68
CA GLN A 92 -8.42 -4.04 -6.40
C GLN A 92 -8.28 -2.74 -7.19
N ALA A 93 -7.58 -1.74 -6.65
CA ALA A 93 -7.29 -0.51 -7.37
C ALA A 93 -6.48 -0.77 -8.64
N ARG A 94 -5.44 -1.62 -8.55
CA ARG A 94 -4.60 -2.03 -9.69
C ARG A 94 -5.39 -2.79 -10.75
N ASP A 95 -6.26 -3.71 -10.33
CA ASP A 95 -7.11 -4.47 -11.25
C ASP A 95 -8.08 -3.55 -12.02
N GLY A 96 -8.55 -2.46 -11.38
CA GLY A 96 -9.35 -1.42 -12.02
C GLY A 96 -8.56 -0.65 -13.07
N GLU A 97 -7.34 -0.22 -12.74
CA GLU A 97 -6.44 0.50 -13.64
C GLU A 97 -6.09 -0.35 -14.88
N GLU A 98 -5.76 -1.62 -14.70
CA GLU A 98 -5.47 -2.53 -15.81
C GLU A 98 -6.67 -2.69 -16.75
N LYS A 99 -7.89 -2.76 -16.22
CA LYS A 99 -9.11 -2.83 -17.04
C LYS A 99 -9.33 -1.57 -17.86
N VAL A 100 -9.06 -0.39 -17.28
CA VAL A 100 -9.17 0.89 -17.98
C VAL A 100 -8.13 0.99 -19.10
N ILE A 101 -6.87 0.63 -18.81
CA ILE A 101 -5.80 0.59 -19.82
C ILE A 101 -6.13 -0.40 -20.93
N ALA A 102 -6.59 -1.61 -20.60
CA ALA A 102 -6.99 -2.62 -21.58
C ALA A 102 -8.16 -2.14 -22.44
N TYR A 103 -9.14 -1.46 -21.84
CA TYR A 103 -10.26 -0.86 -22.56
C TYR A 103 -9.77 0.20 -23.56
N PHE A 104 -8.97 1.18 -23.12
CA PHE A 104 -8.48 2.22 -24.00
C PHE A 104 -7.52 1.69 -25.07
N SER A 105 -6.65 0.74 -24.74
CA SER A 105 -5.82 0.03 -25.73
C SER A 105 -6.69 -0.63 -26.79
N LYS A 106 -7.71 -1.39 -26.41
CA LYS A 106 -8.65 -2.02 -27.35
C LYS A 106 -9.44 -1.00 -28.20
N VAL A 107 -9.86 0.11 -27.61
CA VAL A 107 -10.60 1.18 -28.33
C VAL A 107 -9.69 1.88 -29.33
N LEU A 108 -8.47 2.23 -28.93
CA LEU A 108 -7.50 2.95 -29.75
C LEU A 108 -6.78 2.04 -30.77
N SER A 109 -6.75 0.72 -30.53
CA SER A 109 -6.25 -0.28 -31.48
C SER A 109 -7.25 -0.64 -32.57
N LYS A 110 -8.51 -0.19 -32.52
CA LYS A 110 -9.43 -0.36 -33.65
C LYS A 110 -9.00 0.61 -34.77
N PRO A 111 -8.55 0.12 -35.94
CA PRO A 111 -8.42 0.99 -37.09
C PRO A 111 -9.82 1.48 -37.44
N GLU A 112 -9.96 2.79 -37.48
CA GLU A 112 -11.15 3.56 -37.84
C GLU A 112 -12.20 2.77 -38.64
N ARG A 113 -13.22 2.25 -37.96
CA ARG A 113 -14.41 1.66 -38.62
C ARG A 113 -15.39 2.73 -39.10
N SER A 114 -14.96 4.00 -39.12
CA SER A 114 -15.77 5.17 -39.43
C SER A 114 -15.03 6.12 -40.40
N LEU A 115 -14.61 5.62 -41.55
CA LEU A 115 -14.33 6.47 -42.72
C LEU A 115 -14.96 5.90 -44.00
N ASN A 116 -16.09 5.20 -43.88
CA ASN A 116 -16.94 4.85 -45.02
C ASN A 116 -18.13 5.82 -45.09
N LEU A 117 -17.86 7.12 -45.24
CA LEU A 117 -18.90 8.08 -45.64
C LEU A 117 -18.41 9.23 -46.53
N ALA A 118 -17.24 9.10 -47.15
CA ALA A 118 -16.76 10.10 -48.10
C ALA A 118 -16.17 9.47 -49.37
N SER A 119 -16.91 8.54 -49.98
CA SER A 119 -16.83 8.30 -51.42
C SER A 119 -17.55 9.41 -52.20
N ARG A 120 -17.10 10.66 -52.03
CA ARG A 120 -17.44 11.75 -52.95
C ARG A 120 -16.29 12.76 -52.99
N SER A 121 -15.51 12.60 -54.06
CA SER A 121 -14.73 13.60 -54.81
C SER A 121 -13.78 14.53 -54.04
N ASP A 122 -12.50 14.37 -54.35
CA ASP A 122 -11.45 15.40 -54.41
C ASP A 122 -11.17 16.23 -53.16
N ARG A 123 -10.23 15.76 -52.31
CA ARG A 123 -9.43 16.65 -51.45
C ARG A 123 -7.95 16.23 -51.39
N PRO A 124 -7.01 17.20 -51.33
CA PRO A 124 -5.58 16.95 -51.54
C PRO A 124 -4.93 16.31 -50.30
N ALA A 125 -3.88 15.54 -50.56
CA ALA A 125 -3.27 14.52 -49.70
C ALA A 125 -2.52 15.02 -48.43
N ASP A 126 -2.86 16.17 -47.86
CA ASP A 126 -2.03 16.84 -46.85
C ASP A 126 -2.57 16.77 -45.39
N ASP A 127 -3.60 15.94 -45.15
CA ASP A 127 -4.35 15.97 -43.87
C ASP A 127 -4.26 14.67 -43.02
N LEU A 128 -3.71 13.58 -43.56
CA LEU A 128 -3.59 12.30 -42.84
C LEU A 128 -2.47 12.29 -41.77
N SER A 129 -1.46 13.14 -41.93
CA SER A 129 -0.35 13.31 -40.99
C SER A 129 -0.77 14.07 -39.71
N LYS A 130 -1.81 14.92 -39.78
CA LYS A 130 -2.32 15.67 -38.63
C LYS A 130 -3.20 14.81 -37.72
N VAL A 131 -4.07 13.98 -38.30
CA VAL A 131 -4.97 13.09 -37.54
C VAL A 131 -4.17 12.05 -36.74
N THR A 132 -3.13 11.46 -37.35
CA THR A 132 -2.23 10.52 -36.68
C THR A 132 -1.43 11.17 -35.53
N LEU A 133 -1.06 12.44 -35.70
CA LEU A 133 -0.31 13.20 -34.70
C LEU A 133 -1.16 13.56 -33.47
N VAL A 134 -2.45 13.83 -33.65
CA VAL A 134 -3.40 14.09 -32.56
C VAL A 134 -3.60 12.83 -31.71
N SER A 135 -3.82 11.67 -32.31
CA SER A 135 -3.93 10.40 -31.58
C SER A 135 -2.68 10.07 -30.77
N ARG A 136 -1.48 10.27 -31.34
CA ARG A 136 -0.22 10.08 -30.60
C ARG A 136 -0.05 11.07 -29.46
N ARG A 137 -0.45 12.34 -29.62
CA ARG A 137 -0.39 13.36 -28.56
C ARG A 137 -1.34 13.06 -27.41
N ILE A 138 -2.55 12.58 -27.69
CA ILE A 138 -3.52 12.20 -26.65
C ILE A 138 -3.00 11.01 -25.86
N VAL A 139 -2.47 9.98 -26.52
CA VAL A 139 -1.87 8.83 -25.84
C VAL A 139 -0.69 9.26 -24.97
N LYS A 140 0.21 10.11 -25.48
CA LYS A 140 1.40 10.60 -24.75
C LYS A 140 1.02 11.54 -23.59
N PHE A 141 -0.05 12.31 -23.73
CA PHE A 141 -0.60 13.14 -22.66
C PHE A 141 -1.21 12.28 -21.55
N ALA A 142 -1.96 11.23 -21.91
CA ALA A 142 -2.53 10.30 -20.94
C ALA A 142 -1.43 9.50 -20.17
N THR A 143 -0.34 9.12 -20.83
CA THR A 143 0.80 8.47 -20.15
C THR A 143 1.61 9.44 -19.27
N ASN A 144 1.81 10.69 -19.71
CA ASN A 144 2.52 11.68 -18.89
C ASN A 144 1.68 12.19 -17.71
N ALA A 145 0.35 12.31 -17.86
CA ALA A 145 -0.54 12.64 -16.74
C ALA A 145 -0.51 11.54 -15.66
N HIS A 146 -0.36 10.28 -16.05
CA HIS A 146 -0.17 9.16 -15.12
C HIS A 146 1.16 9.27 -14.34
N LEU A 147 2.25 9.72 -14.96
CA LEU A 147 3.53 9.93 -14.27
C LEU A 147 3.49 11.11 -13.28
N LEU A 148 2.76 12.18 -13.60
CA LEU A 148 2.66 13.37 -12.73
C LEU A 148 1.78 13.13 -11.49
N TYR A 149 0.83 12.20 -11.54
CA TYR A 149 -0.01 11.85 -10.38
C TYR A 149 0.73 10.94 -9.38
N TYR A 150 1.70 10.14 -9.84
CA TYR A 150 2.50 9.26 -8.97
C TYR A 150 3.64 10.00 -8.24
N ASP A 151 4.11 11.13 -8.77
CA ASP A 151 5.18 11.94 -8.15
C ASP A 151 4.67 12.78 -6.95
N GLN A 152 3.36 13.09 -6.91
CA GLN A 152 2.74 13.81 -5.79
C GLN A 152 2.33 12.91 -4.61
N VAL A 153 2.19 11.60 -4.81
CA VAL A 153 1.71 10.66 -3.77
C VAL A 153 2.86 9.90 -3.09
N SER A 154 4.11 10.08 -3.56
CA SER A 154 5.30 9.44 -2.97
C SER A 154 6.02 10.29 -1.91
N PHE A 155 5.51 11.48 -1.57
CA PHE A 155 6.01 12.34 -0.51
C PHE A 155 4.84 12.73 0.41
N HIS A 156 4.49 11.89 1.38
CA HIS A 156 3.96 12.24 2.71
C HIS A 156 3.93 11.00 3.59
#